data_AF-A0A2S7U6D9-F1
#
_entry.id   AF-A0A2S7U6D9-F1
#
_cell.length_a   1.000
_cell.length_b   1.000
_cell.length_c   1.000
_cell.angle_alpha   90.00
_cell.angle_beta   90.00
_cell.angle_gamma   90.00
#
_symmetry.space_group_name_H-M   'P 1'
#
loop_
_entity.id
_entity.type
_entity.pdbx_description
1 polymer ?
#
loop_
_entity_poly.entity_id
_entity_poly.type
_entity_poly.pdbx_seq_one_letter_code
_entity_poly.pdbx_strand_id
1 'polypeptide(L)'
;MNYFHFATREELLSFNGNRASINDFTGVESEDDSTTFAQAVDSCTSLAELKESPSDYVIIGIPEDIGVRANLGRAGASQAWDAFLSSFLNLQHHSDNDSSRFCVLGHVVLNDLMDECQTLNANSHKERIQLSEAVQMIDQRVSTIVKEIKDLGKLPILIGGGHNNCYPILKAFNGIDVINIDAHTDLRVANGRHSGNGFSHALEKGYLRNYFMIGLQENYLSKSMRKILHDDLRLSYIAYQYDYTNIAEGVQLAIDHIDSTNYGLEIDMDVVANFPSSAQSPIGFSIERLRKTVKEILEVSDEMPRYIHICEAAPIYGYPNQVGKALANLVNDLP
;
A
#
# COMPACT_ATOMS: atom_id res chain seq x y z
N MET A 1 10.00 -12.22 -14.24
CA MET A 1 8.69 -11.69 -13.83
C MET A 1 7.71 -11.76 -15.01
N ASN A 2 6.84 -12.77 -15.08
CA ASN A 2 5.93 -12.94 -16.24
C ASN A 2 4.62 -12.13 -16.13
N TYR A 3 4.27 -11.66 -14.92
CA TYR A 3 3.04 -10.91 -14.63
C TYR A 3 3.35 -9.53 -14.05
N PHE A 4 4.31 -8.84 -14.66
CA PHE A 4 4.70 -7.51 -14.26
C PHE A 4 4.88 -6.63 -15.49
N HIS A 5 4.31 -5.43 -15.43
CA HIS A 5 4.48 -4.40 -16.43
C HIS A 5 5.51 -3.40 -15.91
N PHE A 6 6.66 -3.31 -16.56
CA PHE A 6 7.65 -2.31 -16.23
C PHE A 6 7.24 -0.95 -16.81
N ALA A 7 7.25 0.10 -15.99
CA ALA A 7 6.97 1.45 -16.44
C ALA A 7 8.08 1.91 -17.38
N THR A 8 7.70 2.31 -18.59
CA THR A 8 8.65 2.88 -19.55
C THR A 8 8.85 4.38 -19.29
N ARG A 9 10.00 4.91 -19.71
CA ARG A 9 10.25 6.36 -19.64
C ARG A 9 9.19 7.18 -20.39
N GLU A 10 8.69 6.67 -21.51
CA GLU A 10 7.61 7.30 -22.28
C GLU A 10 6.30 7.37 -21.49
N GLU A 11 5.92 6.26 -20.83
CA GLU A 11 4.73 6.22 -19.97
C GLU A 11 4.83 7.24 -18.83
N LEU A 12 5.97 7.32 -18.14
CA LEU A 12 6.14 8.28 -17.04
C LEU A 12 6.10 9.73 -17.55
N LEU A 13 6.74 10.03 -18.68
CA LEU A 13 6.74 11.36 -19.28
C LEU A 13 5.34 11.81 -19.74
N SER A 14 4.44 10.86 -20.04
CA SER A 14 3.05 11.19 -20.42
C SER A 14 2.26 11.88 -19.31
N PHE A 15 2.70 11.78 -18.05
CA PHE A 15 2.11 12.46 -16.91
C PHE A 15 2.57 13.92 -16.75
N ASN A 16 3.57 14.34 -17.53
CA ASN A 16 4.03 15.72 -17.50
C ASN A 16 2.96 16.64 -18.11
N GLY A 17 2.51 17.62 -17.33
CA GLY A 17 1.49 18.57 -17.78
C GLY A 17 2.02 19.47 -18.90
N ASN A 18 1.56 19.26 -20.13
CA ASN A 18 1.83 20.18 -21.24
C ASN A 18 0.84 21.34 -21.19
N ARG A 19 1.32 22.57 -21.00
CA ARG A 19 0.46 23.75 -21.19
C ARG A 19 0.44 24.12 -22.66
N ALA A 20 -0.75 24.22 -23.24
CA ALA A 20 -0.88 24.81 -24.57
C ALA A 20 -0.39 26.26 -24.51
N SER A 21 0.46 26.66 -25.45
CA SER A 21 0.88 28.06 -25.53
C SER A 21 -0.32 28.94 -25.84
N ILE A 22 -0.42 30.07 -25.13
CA ILE A 22 -1.42 31.11 -25.44
C ILE A 22 -1.01 31.87 -26.71
N ASN A 23 0.29 31.86 -27.04
CA ASN A 23 0.88 32.64 -28.13
C ASN A 23 1.17 31.80 -29.39
N ASP A 24 1.32 30.48 -29.26
CA ASP A 24 1.53 29.54 -30.36
C ASP A 24 0.42 28.49 -30.42
N PHE A 25 -0.44 28.59 -31.44
CA PHE A 25 -1.57 27.70 -31.68
C PHE A 25 -1.19 26.23 -31.89
N THR A 26 0.09 25.95 -32.13
CA THR A 26 0.65 24.61 -32.36
C THR A 26 1.64 24.17 -31.28
N GLY A 27 1.95 25.06 -30.34
CA GLY A 27 3.06 24.91 -29.40
C GLY A 27 2.64 24.54 -27.99
N VAL A 28 3.51 23.80 -27.31
CA VAL A 28 3.49 23.61 -25.85
C VAL A 28 4.43 24.64 -25.24
N GLU A 29 3.99 25.32 -24.19
CA GLU A 29 4.79 26.30 -23.45
C GLU A 29 5.02 25.78 -22.03
N SER A 30 6.27 25.77 -21.57
CA SER A 30 6.55 25.52 -20.16
C SER A 30 6.24 26.79 -19.36
N GLU A 31 5.70 26.65 -18.15
CA GLU A 31 5.50 27.82 -17.26
C GLU A 31 6.83 28.46 -16.87
N ASP A 32 7.82 27.62 -16.59
CA ASP A 32 9.17 27.95 -16.17
C ASP A 32 10.15 26.82 -16.55
N ASP A 33 11.35 26.81 -15.97
CA ASP A 33 12.35 25.76 -16.11
C ASP A 33 12.21 24.63 -15.06
N SER A 34 11.06 24.56 -14.37
CA SER A 34 10.82 23.52 -13.37
C SER A 34 10.79 22.13 -13.99
N THR A 35 11.31 21.16 -13.24
CA THR A 35 11.33 19.76 -13.63
C THR A 35 10.38 19.01 -12.72
N THR A 36 9.51 18.17 -13.26
CA THR A 36 8.62 17.32 -12.47
C THR A 36 9.22 15.94 -12.22
N PHE A 37 8.66 15.20 -11.28
CA PHE A 37 9.02 13.80 -11.03
C PHE A 37 8.83 12.94 -12.30
N ALA A 38 7.80 13.20 -13.13
CA ALA A 38 7.61 12.56 -14.43
C ALA A 38 8.88 12.61 -15.31
N GLN A 39 9.61 13.71 -15.23
CA GLN A 39 10.82 13.96 -16.01
C GLN A 39 12.11 13.49 -15.33
N ALA A 40 12.14 13.38 -14.00
CA ALA A 40 13.37 13.17 -13.25
C ALA A 40 13.47 11.83 -12.51
N VAL A 41 12.34 11.20 -12.15
CA VAL A 41 12.33 9.93 -11.40
C VAL A 41 12.98 8.81 -12.21
N ASP A 42 13.63 7.88 -11.52
CA ASP A 42 14.23 6.73 -12.18
C ASP A 42 13.16 5.74 -12.65
N SER A 43 13.47 5.02 -13.73
CA SER A 43 12.62 4.01 -14.33
C SER A 43 13.47 2.87 -14.85
N CYS A 44 13.11 1.63 -14.46
CA CYS A 44 13.81 0.43 -14.89
C CYS A 44 12.86 -0.46 -15.70
N THR A 45 13.35 -1.00 -16.80
CA THR A 45 12.60 -1.91 -17.70
C THR A 45 12.96 -3.38 -17.51
N SER A 46 13.89 -3.67 -16.60
CA SER A 46 14.29 -5.03 -16.24
C SER A 46 14.85 -5.11 -14.82
N LEU A 47 14.96 -6.33 -14.29
CA LEU A 47 15.63 -6.57 -13.01
C LEU A 47 17.14 -6.31 -13.05
N ALA A 48 17.76 -6.44 -14.22
CA ALA A 48 19.17 -6.12 -14.39
C ALA A 48 19.40 -4.60 -14.25
N GLU A 49 18.53 -3.79 -14.86
CA GLU A 49 18.56 -2.32 -14.67
C GLU A 49 18.26 -1.95 -13.22
N LEU A 50 17.24 -2.55 -12.61
CA LEU A 50 16.87 -2.28 -11.22
C LEU A 50 18.01 -2.60 -10.23
N LYS A 51 18.78 -3.65 -10.50
CA LYS A 51 19.94 -4.03 -9.68
C LYS A 51 21.02 -2.95 -9.68
N GLU A 52 21.23 -2.29 -10.82
CA GLU A 52 22.23 -1.25 -10.99
C GLU A 52 21.68 0.16 -10.66
N SER A 53 20.37 0.31 -10.53
CA SER A 53 19.73 1.58 -10.15
C SER A 53 20.25 2.06 -8.79
N PRO A 54 20.56 3.36 -8.64
CA PRO A 54 20.96 3.92 -7.36
C PRO A 54 19.79 4.15 -6.40
N SER A 55 18.54 4.06 -6.86
CA SER A 55 17.35 4.35 -6.03
C SER A 55 17.15 3.30 -4.94
N ASP A 56 16.86 3.76 -3.72
CA ASP A 56 16.61 2.90 -2.56
C ASP A 56 15.16 2.41 -2.53
N TYR A 57 14.22 3.30 -2.86
CA TYR A 57 12.79 3.04 -2.86
C TYR A 57 12.29 2.61 -4.24
N VAL A 58 11.68 1.44 -4.30
CA VAL A 58 11.16 0.87 -5.55
C VAL A 58 9.64 0.83 -5.48
N ILE A 59 9.01 1.71 -6.24
CA ILE A 59 7.56 1.89 -6.21
C ILE A 59 6.90 0.94 -7.21
N ILE A 60 5.96 0.12 -6.72
CA ILE A 60 5.13 -0.76 -7.54
C ILE A 60 3.64 -0.64 -7.22
N GLY A 61 2.80 -0.75 -8.25
CA GLY A 61 1.34 -0.83 -8.10
C GLY A 61 0.81 -2.25 -8.01
N ILE A 62 -0.28 -2.44 -7.25
CA ILE A 62 -1.11 -3.66 -7.26
C ILE A 62 -2.56 -3.29 -7.60
N PRO A 63 -2.91 -3.06 -8.89
CA PRO A 63 -4.21 -2.52 -9.27
C PRO A 63 -5.34 -3.57 -9.25
N GLU A 64 -5.78 -3.99 -8.06
CA GLU A 64 -6.90 -4.93 -7.87
C GLU A 64 -7.83 -4.58 -6.69
N ASP A 65 -9.05 -5.11 -6.72
CA ASP A 65 -10.00 -5.06 -5.60
C ASP A 65 -10.80 -6.37 -5.42
N ILE A 66 -10.29 -7.47 -5.97
CA ILE A 66 -10.93 -8.80 -5.93
C ILE A 66 -11.02 -9.29 -4.49
N GLY A 67 -9.95 -9.11 -3.70
CA GLY A 67 -9.94 -9.50 -2.29
C GLY A 67 -10.91 -8.67 -1.43
N VAL A 68 -11.06 -7.38 -1.75
CA VAL A 68 -12.05 -6.50 -1.13
C VAL A 68 -13.47 -7.03 -1.41
N ARG A 69 -13.77 -7.32 -2.68
CA ARG A 69 -15.08 -7.87 -3.08
C ARG A 69 -15.34 -9.24 -2.46
N ALA A 70 -14.34 -10.12 -2.39
CA ALA A 70 -14.44 -11.43 -1.74
C ALA A 70 -14.78 -11.34 -0.23
N ASN A 71 -14.40 -10.22 0.40
CA ASN A 71 -14.73 -9.86 1.78
C ASN A 71 -16.07 -9.10 1.91
N LEU A 72 -16.90 -9.06 0.87
CA LEU A 72 -18.14 -8.28 0.79
C LEU A 72 -17.93 -6.76 0.88
N GLY A 73 -16.70 -6.29 0.66
CA GLY A 73 -16.38 -4.88 0.53
C GLY A 73 -16.79 -4.31 -0.82
N ARG A 74 -16.63 -3.00 -0.96
CA ARG A 74 -16.98 -2.27 -2.19
C ARG A 74 -15.75 -2.09 -3.08
N ALA A 75 -15.90 -2.35 -4.38
CA ALA A 75 -14.81 -2.24 -5.37
C ALA A 75 -14.29 -0.80 -5.52
N GLY A 76 -13.03 -0.62 -5.92
CA GLY A 76 -12.44 0.70 -6.14
C GLY A 76 -10.96 0.82 -5.79
N ALA A 77 -10.42 -0.09 -4.97
CA ALA A 77 -9.01 -0.08 -4.58
C ALA A 77 -8.05 -0.30 -5.77
N SER A 78 -8.55 -0.92 -6.85
CA SER A 78 -7.83 -1.10 -8.12
C SER A 78 -7.39 0.23 -8.77
N GLN A 79 -8.08 1.34 -8.47
CA GLN A 79 -7.80 2.66 -9.05
C GLN A 79 -6.72 3.45 -8.27
N ALA A 80 -6.28 2.95 -7.11
CA ALA A 80 -5.34 3.65 -6.24
C ALA A 80 -4.00 3.94 -6.94
N TRP A 81 -3.50 2.96 -7.71
CA TRP A 81 -2.25 3.07 -8.45
C TRP A 81 -2.25 4.26 -9.41
N ASP A 82 -3.27 4.36 -10.26
CA ASP A 82 -3.35 5.43 -11.27
C ASP A 82 -3.53 6.80 -10.62
N ALA A 83 -4.35 6.89 -9.57
CA ALA A 83 -4.56 8.12 -8.82
C ALA A 83 -3.25 8.60 -8.15
N PHE A 84 -2.53 7.67 -7.52
CA PHE A 84 -1.20 7.91 -6.95
C PHE A 84 -0.23 8.37 -8.02
N LEU A 85 -0.06 7.62 -9.11
CA LEU A 85 0.93 7.88 -10.14
C LEU A 85 0.72 9.25 -10.78
N SER A 86 -0.53 9.60 -11.08
CA SER A 86 -0.90 10.92 -11.60
C SER A 86 -0.50 12.06 -10.67
N SER A 87 -0.62 11.87 -9.35
CA SER A 87 -0.29 12.91 -8.37
C SER A 87 1.21 12.95 -8.06
N PHE A 88 1.83 11.80 -7.89
CA PHE A 88 3.24 11.64 -7.54
C PHE A 88 4.17 12.15 -8.64
N LEU A 89 3.89 11.80 -9.90
CA LEU A 89 4.72 12.25 -11.03
C LEU A 89 4.58 13.75 -11.33
N ASN A 90 3.54 14.40 -10.83
CA ASN A 90 3.36 15.85 -10.95
C ASN A 90 4.00 16.65 -9.79
N LEU A 91 4.67 15.98 -8.84
CA LEU A 91 5.48 16.67 -7.84
C LEU A 91 6.70 17.33 -8.50
N GLN A 92 7.17 18.43 -7.90
CA GLN A 92 8.30 19.20 -8.41
C GLN A 92 9.62 18.56 -7.96
N HIS A 93 10.54 18.37 -8.88
CA HIS A 93 11.90 17.92 -8.62
C HIS A 93 12.83 19.12 -8.41
N HIS A 94 13.48 19.15 -7.26
CA HIS A 94 14.55 20.10 -6.93
C HIS A 94 15.39 19.56 -5.76
N SER A 95 16.42 20.30 -5.32
CA SER A 95 17.35 19.85 -4.28
C SER A 95 16.68 19.41 -2.97
N ASP A 96 15.61 20.11 -2.58
CA ASP A 96 14.87 19.81 -1.35
C ASP A 96 13.75 18.77 -1.54
N ASN A 97 13.54 18.31 -2.78
CA ASN A 97 12.56 17.28 -3.14
C ASN A 97 13.12 16.41 -4.27
N ASP A 98 14.15 15.63 -3.93
CA ASP A 98 14.88 14.83 -4.90
C ASP A 98 14.11 13.55 -5.23
N SER A 99 13.81 13.35 -6.51
CA SER A 99 13.15 12.15 -7.01
C SER A 99 14.10 10.98 -7.25
N SER A 100 15.42 11.21 -7.22
CA SER A 100 16.44 10.18 -7.51
C SER A 100 16.42 9.01 -6.51
N ARG A 101 15.92 9.24 -5.29
CA ARG A 101 15.68 8.22 -4.27
C ARG A 101 14.60 7.21 -4.65
N PHE A 102 13.76 7.52 -5.64
CA PHE A 102 12.67 6.67 -6.10
C PHE A 102 12.94 6.09 -7.49
N CYS A 103 12.63 4.81 -7.66
CA CYS A 103 12.43 4.17 -8.95
C CYS A 103 10.96 3.79 -9.09
N VAL A 104 10.26 4.37 -10.07
CA VAL A 104 8.91 3.93 -10.42
C VAL A 104 9.03 2.74 -11.36
N LEU A 105 8.92 1.53 -10.79
CA LEU A 105 9.22 0.31 -11.51
C LEU A 105 8.06 -0.15 -12.40
N GLY A 106 6.80 0.08 -11.97
CA GLY A 106 5.61 -0.33 -12.71
C GLY A 106 4.58 -1.01 -11.84
N HIS A 107 3.84 -1.99 -12.37
CA HIS A 107 2.75 -2.62 -11.63
C HIS A 107 2.56 -4.11 -11.95
N VAL A 108 1.97 -4.83 -11.00
CA VAL A 108 1.59 -6.24 -11.19
C VAL A 108 0.47 -6.33 -12.22
N VAL A 109 0.62 -7.19 -13.22
CA VAL A 109 -0.39 -7.42 -14.25
C VAL A 109 -1.50 -8.31 -13.68
N LEU A 110 -2.70 -7.73 -13.52
CA LEU A 110 -3.86 -8.38 -12.92
C LEU A 110 -5.15 -8.23 -13.76
N ASN A 111 -5.09 -7.59 -14.93
CA ASN A 111 -6.25 -7.31 -15.78
C ASN A 111 -7.04 -8.57 -16.15
N ASP A 112 -6.34 -9.68 -16.43
CA ASP A 112 -6.98 -10.96 -16.75
C ASP A 112 -7.83 -11.49 -15.59
N LEU A 113 -7.34 -11.38 -14.35
CA LEU A 113 -8.08 -11.78 -13.16
C LEU A 113 -9.23 -10.81 -12.85
N MET A 114 -9.01 -9.51 -13.06
CA MET A 114 -10.02 -8.47 -12.89
C MET A 114 -11.19 -8.67 -13.87
N ASP A 115 -10.88 -8.98 -15.14
CA ASP A 115 -11.86 -9.25 -16.19
C ASP A 115 -12.66 -10.52 -15.89
N GLU A 116 -11.99 -11.62 -15.50
CA GLU A 116 -12.65 -12.86 -15.10
C GLU A 116 -13.61 -12.64 -13.92
N CYS A 117 -13.20 -11.81 -12.96
CA CYS A 117 -13.98 -11.54 -11.77
C CYS A 117 -15.01 -10.42 -11.93
N GLN A 118 -15.05 -9.70 -13.06
CA GLN A 118 -15.80 -8.44 -13.19
C GLN A 118 -17.27 -8.55 -12.79
N THR A 119 -17.94 -9.64 -13.18
CA THR A 119 -19.39 -9.83 -12.98
C THR A 119 -19.75 -10.70 -11.77
N LEU A 120 -18.75 -11.24 -11.06
CA LEU A 120 -18.96 -12.13 -9.91
C LEU A 120 -19.59 -11.39 -8.72
N ASN A 121 -20.60 -12.01 -8.12
CA ASN A 121 -21.31 -11.54 -6.95
C ASN A 121 -20.89 -12.32 -5.71
N ALA A 122 -20.26 -11.64 -4.76
CA ALA A 122 -19.79 -12.24 -3.51
C ALA A 122 -20.91 -12.78 -2.59
N ASN A 123 -22.18 -12.46 -2.85
CA ASN A 123 -23.32 -13.06 -2.15
C ASN A 123 -23.70 -14.44 -2.70
N SER A 124 -23.20 -14.83 -3.88
CA SER A 124 -23.36 -16.17 -4.46
C SER A 124 -22.23 -17.07 -3.94
N HIS A 125 -22.58 -18.21 -3.33
CA HIS A 125 -21.59 -19.13 -2.75
C HIS A 125 -20.54 -19.57 -3.76
N LYS A 126 -20.97 -19.96 -4.97
CA LYS A 126 -20.09 -20.42 -6.05
C LYS A 126 -19.16 -19.29 -6.53
N GLU A 127 -19.71 -18.10 -6.74
CA GLU A 127 -18.95 -16.97 -7.27
C GLU A 127 -17.98 -16.40 -6.23
N ARG A 128 -18.33 -16.45 -4.95
CA ARG A 128 -17.40 -16.10 -3.86
C ARG A 128 -16.21 -17.05 -3.78
N ILE A 129 -16.40 -18.35 -4.08
CA ILE A 129 -15.28 -19.30 -4.22
C ILE A 129 -14.37 -18.86 -5.36
N GLN A 130 -14.92 -18.51 -6.52
CA GLN A 130 -14.13 -18.05 -7.67
C GLN A 130 -13.34 -16.77 -7.34
N LEU A 131 -13.95 -15.79 -6.66
CA LEU A 131 -13.24 -14.61 -6.16
C LEU A 131 -12.08 -15.01 -5.23
N SER A 132 -12.31 -15.93 -4.30
CA SER A 132 -11.28 -16.44 -3.38
C SER A 132 -10.16 -17.21 -4.09
N GLU A 133 -10.44 -17.89 -5.20
CA GLU A 133 -9.43 -18.56 -6.02
C GLU A 133 -8.59 -17.54 -6.80
N ALA A 134 -9.22 -16.48 -7.31
CA ALA A 134 -8.53 -15.37 -7.94
C ALA A 134 -7.58 -14.63 -6.98
N VAL A 135 -7.98 -14.43 -5.71
CA VAL A 135 -7.07 -13.88 -4.68
C VAL A 135 -5.84 -14.76 -4.48
N GLN A 136 -5.97 -16.09 -4.52
CA GLN A 136 -4.81 -16.98 -4.42
C GLN A 136 -3.88 -16.87 -5.64
N MET A 137 -4.43 -16.59 -6.83
CA MET A 137 -3.61 -16.31 -8.01
C MET A 137 -2.88 -14.97 -7.89
N ILE A 138 -3.54 -13.93 -7.37
CA ILE A 138 -2.90 -12.66 -6.99
C ILE A 138 -1.76 -12.94 -6.00
N ASP A 139 -2.01 -13.75 -4.97
CA ASP A 139 -1.01 -14.06 -3.95
C ASP A 139 0.28 -14.64 -4.58
N GLN A 140 0.17 -15.51 -5.59
CA GLN A 140 1.34 -16.06 -6.28
C GLN A 140 2.09 -15.02 -7.11
N ARG A 141 1.38 -14.15 -7.83
CA ARG A 141 2.00 -13.10 -8.66
C ARG A 141 2.74 -12.09 -7.79
N VAL A 142 2.06 -11.54 -6.78
CA VAL A 142 2.62 -10.54 -5.87
C VAL A 142 3.81 -11.09 -5.11
N SER A 143 3.71 -12.29 -4.51
CA SER A 143 4.83 -12.87 -3.74
C SER A 143 6.07 -13.12 -4.59
N THR A 144 5.91 -13.52 -5.85
CA THR A 144 7.02 -13.68 -6.79
C THR A 144 7.70 -12.34 -7.06
N ILE A 145 6.92 -11.29 -7.35
CA ILE A 145 7.44 -9.97 -7.72
C ILE A 145 8.15 -9.30 -6.55
N VAL A 146 7.53 -9.32 -5.37
CA VAL A 146 8.12 -8.75 -4.14
C VAL A 146 9.40 -9.48 -3.78
N LYS A 147 9.45 -10.81 -3.94
CA LYS A 147 10.64 -11.60 -3.67
C LYS A 147 11.81 -11.17 -4.56
N GLU A 148 11.59 -11.00 -5.85
CA GLU A 148 12.63 -10.57 -6.80
C GLU A 148 13.17 -9.18 -6.45
N ILE A 149 12.31 -8.21 -6.07
CA ILE A 149 12.75 -6.87 -5.64
C ILE A 149 13.54 -6.95 -4.33
N LYS A 150 13.02 -7.69 -3.34
CA LYS A 150 13.68 -7.93 -2.04
C LYS A 150 15.06 -8.56 -2.21
N ASP A 151 15.19 -9.56 -3.08
CA ASP A 151 16.45 -10.30 -3.29
C ASP A 151 17.54 -9.41 -3.94
N LEU A 152 17.15 -8.29 -4.56
CA LEU A 152 18.07 -7.24 -5.03
C LEU A 152 18.50 -6.25 -3.94
N GLY A 153 18.00 -6.41 -2.70
CA GLY A 153 18.31 -5.52 -1.58
C GLY A 153 17.60 -4.16 -1.65
N LYS A 154 16.57 -4.03 -2.49
CA LYS A 154 15.77 -2.81 -2.64
C LYS A 154 14.58 -2.80 -1.68
N LEU A 155 14.10 -1.61 -1.32
CA LEU A 155 12.94 -1.42 -0.45
C LEU A 155 11.67 -1.21 -1.30
N PRO A 156 10.77 -2.21 -1.41
CA PRO A 156 9.54 -2.07 -2.17
C PRO A 156 8.52 -1.18 -1.43
N ILE A 157 8.01 -0.18 -2.15
CA ILE A 157 6.85 0.64 -1.79
C ILE A 157 5.68 0.20 -2.65
N LEU A 158 4.71 -0.48 -2.04
CA LEU A 158 3.56 -1.06 -2.73
C LEU A 158 2.36 -0.13 -2.59
N ILE A 159 1.76 0.22 -3.73
CA ILE A 159 0.61 1.12 -3.77
C ILE A 159 -0.62 0.37 -4.26
N GLY A 160 -1.66 0.44 -3.44
CA GLY A 160 -2.97 -0.08 -3.75
C GLY A 160 -3.07 -1.59 -3.65
N GLY A 161 -4.19 -2.03 -4.21
CA GLY A 161 -4.78 -3.31 -3.94
C GLY A 161 -5.62 -3.27 -2.67
N GLY A 162 -6.44 -4.31 -2.48
CA GLY A 162 -6.99 -4.58 -1.17
C GLY A 162 -5.91 -5.02 -0.18
N HIS A 163 -6.23 -5.04 1.11
CA HIS A 163 -5.29 -5.48 2.15
C HIS A 163 -5.03 -6.99 2.12
N ASN A 164 -5.70 -7.76 1.24
CA ASN A 164 -5.35 -9.16 0.98
C ASN A 164 -3.89 -9.32 0.57
N ASN A 165 -3.30 -8.28 -0.06
CA ASN A 165 -1.94 -8.31 -0.54
C ASN A 165 -0.88 -8.30 0.58
N CYS A 166 -1.24 -8.04 1.84
CA CYS A 166 -0.30 -8.20 2.95
C CYS A 166 0.22 -9.66 3.03
N TYR A 167 -0.65 -10.65 2.79
CA TYR A 167 -0.25 -12.06 2.83
C TYR A 167 0.86 -12.43 1.83
N PRO A 168 0.74 -12.16 0.51
CA PRO A 168 1.81 -12.49 -0.42
C PRO A 168 3.06 -11.64 -0.24
N ILE A 169 2.94 -10.40 0.25
CA ILE A 169 4.10 -9.59 0.64
C ILE A 169 4.84 -10.32 1.78
N LEU A 170 4.16 -10.65 2.87
CA LEU A 170 4.74 -11.37 4.01
C LEU A 170 5.35 -12.72 3.62
N LYS A 171 4.70 -13.46 2.73
CA LYS A 171 5.22 -14.71 2.17
C LYS A 171 6.57 -14.51 1.46
N ALA A 172 6.79 -13.38 0.78
CA ALA A 172 8.08 -13.09 0.13
C ALA A 172 9.19 -12.79 1.17
N PHE A 173 8.84 -12.23 2.32
CA PHE A 173 9.79 -11.98 3.41
C PHE A 173 10.11 -13.23 4.22
N ASN A 174 9.12 -14.13 4.39
CA ASN A 174 9.23 -15.42 5.06
C ASN A 174 9.71 -15.32 6.52
N GLY A 175 8.88 -14.70 7.36
CA GLY A 175 9.14 -14.54 8.80
C GLY A 175 9.65 -13.13 9.11
N ILE A 176 8.73 -12.20 9.25
CA ILE A 176 9.00 -10.79 9.56
C ILE A 176 7.98 -10.26 10.58
N ASP A 177 8.34 -9.23 11.33
CA ASP A 177 7.40 -8.52 12.19
C ASP A 177 6.64 -7.45 11.37
N VAL A 178 5.49 -6.98 11.85
CA VAL A 178 4.71 -5.96 11.14
C VAL A 178 4.16 -4.94 12.12
N ILE A 179 4.26 -3.67 11.73
CA ILE A 179 3.43 -2.59 12.25
C ILE A 179 2.35 -2.28 11.21
N ASN A 180 1.09 -2.37 11.61
CA ASN A 180 -0.07 -2.04 10.77
C ASN A 180 -0.83 -0.84 11.32
N ILE A 181 -0.98 0.20 10.52
CA ILE A 181 -1.77 1.38 10.86
C ILE A 181 -3.14 1.22 10.20
N ASP A 182 -4.14 0.80 10.97
CA ASP A 182 -5.40 0.26 10.47
C ASP A 182 -6.51 0.38 11.52
N ALA A 183 -7.75 0.62 11.08
CA ALA A 183 -8.92 0.57 11.95
C ALA A 183 -9.36 -0.87 12.27
N HIS A 184 -8.94 -1.83 11.48
CA HIS A 184 -9.25 -3.25 11.56
C HIS A 184 -8.02 -4.07 11.99
N THR A 185 -8.25 -5.36 12.26
CA THR A 185 -7.15 -6.29 12.57
C THR A 185 -6.72 -7.10 11.35
N ASP A 186 -7.64 -7.28 10.40
CA ASP A 186 -7.51 -8.23 9.29
C ASP A 186 -7.09 -9.65 9.69
N LEU A 187 -7.50 -10.04 10.91
CA LEU A 187 -7.35 -11.36 11.53
C LEU A 187 -8.64 -12.20 11.43
N ARG A 188 -9.47 -12.04 10.38
CA ARG A 188 -10.69 -12.87 10.26
C ARG A 188 -10.31 -14.34 10.12
N VAL A 189 -10.93 -15.18 10.94
CA VAL A 189 -10.87 -16.63 10.84
C VAL A 189 -11.99 -17.06 9.88
N ALA A 190 -11.70 -17.02 8.58
CA ALA A 190 -12.66 -17.35 7.53
C ALA A 190 -12.02 -18.24 6.48
N ASN A 191 -12.80 -19.19 5.95
CA ASN A 191 -12.39 -20.04 4.84
C ASN A 191 -12.20 -19.21 3.57
N GLY A 192 -11.26 -19.64 2.73
CA GLY A 192 -10.87 -18.92 1.53
C GLY A 192 -9.96 -17.72 1.83
N ARG A 193 -9.70 -16.93 0.80
CA ARG A 193 -8.84 -15.74 0.80
C ARG A 193 -9.67 -14.52 0.40
N HIS A 194 -9.45 -13.42 1.11
CA HIS A 194 -10.09 -12.12 0.89
C HIS A 194 -9.29 -11.03 1.63
N SER A 195 -9.70 -9.76 1.58
CA SER A 195 -8.94 -8.66 2.20
C SER A 195 -8.75 -8.85 3.71
N GLY A 196 -9.84 -9.05 4.43
CA GLY A 196 -9.81 -9.12 5.90
C GLY A 196 -9.20 -10.36 6.56
N ASN A 197 -8.43 -11.19 5.87
CA ASN A 197 -7.79 -12.38 6.46
C ASN A 197 -6.31 -12.57 6.09
N GLY A 198 -5.65 -11.61 5.45
CA GLY A 198 -4.25 -11.77 5.04
C GLY A 198 -3.30 -12.11 6.20
N PHE A 199 -3.40 -11.39 7.32
CA PHE A 199 -2.55 -11.60 8.50
C PHE A 199 -2.83 -12.93 9.20
N SER A 200 -4.10 -13.39 9.25
CA SER A 200 -4.43 -14.74 9.78
C SER A 200 -3.68 -15.84 9.06
N HIS A 201 -3.69 -15.80 7.72
CA HIS A 201 -3.01 -16.80 6.89
C HIS A 201 -1.49 -16.69 7.04
N ALA A 202 -0.95 -15.46 7.13
CA ALA A 202 0.48 -15.25 7.34
C ALA A 202 0.95 -15.79 8.70
N LEU A 203 0.17 -15.59 9.77
CA LEU A 203 0.45 -16.13 11.11
C LEU A 203 0.43 -17.66 11.12
N GLU A 204 -0.55 -18.28 10.47
CA GLU A 204 -0.66 -19.74 10.38
C GLU A 204 0.53 -20.37 9.65
N LYS A 205 1.00 -19.72 8.57
CA LYS A 205 2.14 -20.20 7.77
C LYS A 205 3.50 -19.81 8.34
N GLY A 206 3.55 -19.02 9.42
CA GLY A 206 4.80 -18.55 10.02
C GLY A 206 5.50 -17.46 9.21
N TYR A 207 4.80 -16.81 8.28
CA TYR A 207 5.32 -15.66 7.54
C TYR A 207 5.28 -14.36 8.36
N LEU A 208 4.32 -14.27 9.29
CA LEU A 208 4.21 -13.20 10.29
C LEU A 208 4.70 -13.70 11.65
N ARG A 209 5.70 -13.01 12.21
CA ARG A 209 6.31 -13.34 13.51
C ARG A 209 5.58 -12.60 14.64
N ASN A 210 5.75 -11.28 14.75
CA ASN A 210 4.97 -10.42 15.64
C ASN A 210 4.15 -9.39 14.84
N TYR A 211 3.02 -8.97 15.40
CA TYR A 211 2.08 -8.07 14.73
C TYR A 211 1.58 -7.01 15.70
N PHE A 212 1.87 -5.74 15.38
CA PHE A 212 1.42 -4.59 16.15
C PHE A 212 0.45 -3.72 15.34
N MET A 213 -0.73 -3.44 15.88
CA MET A 213 -1.73 -2.59 15.21
C MET A 213 -1.84 -1.22 15.88
N ILE A 214 -1.88 -0.14 15.09
CA ILE A 214 -2.05 1.24 15.57
C ILE A 214 -3.33 1.81 14.97
N GLY A 215 -4.24 2.29 15.81
CA GLY A 215 -5.50 2.91 15.36
C GLY A 215 -6.69 1.95 15.35
N LEU A 216 -6.55 0.78 15.97
CA LEU A 216 -7.57 -0.26 15.96
C LEU A 216 -8.89 0.23 16.58
N GLN A 217 -9.99 0.07 15.86
CA GLN A 217 -11.32 0.41 16.36
C GLN A 217 -11.99 -0.84 16.96
N GLU A 218 -12.03 -0.90 18.30
CA GLU A 218 -12.46 -2.09 19.04
C GLU A 218 -13.92 -2.50 18.77
N ASN A 219 -14.76 -1.58 18.29
CA ASN A 219 -16.14 -1.84 17.87
C ASN A 219 -16.25 -2.75 16.65
N TYR A 220 -15.17 -2.96 15.89
CA TYR A 220 -15.12 -3.94 14.79
C TYR A 220 -14.67 -5.34 15.23
N LEU A 221 -14.24 -5.50 16.49
CA LEU A 221 -13.72 -6.78 16.98
C LEU A 221 -14.83 -7.81 17.23
N SER A 222 -14.80 -8.87 16.44
CA SER A 222 -15.60 -10.07 16.69
C SER A 222 -15.12 -10.81 17.96
N LYS A 223 -15.96 -11.69 18.51
CA LYS A 223 -15.60 -12.50 19.70
C LYS A 223 -14.35 -13.36 19.47
N SER A 224 -14.19 -13.94 18.27
CA SER A 224 -13.02 -14.73 17.90
C SER A 224 -11.76 -13.86 17.81
N MET A 225 -11.87 -12.67 17.22
CA MET A 225 -10.75 -11.70 17.15
C MET A 225 -10.29 -11.25 18.54
N ARG A 226 -11.22 -10.92 19.44
CA ARG A 226 -10.84 -10.59 20.83
C ARG A 226 -10.14 -11.73 21.54
N LYS A 227 -10.57 -12.98 21.28
CA LYS A 227 -9.94 -14.16 21.86
C LYS A 227 -8.50 -14.35 21.36
N ILE A 228 -8.26 -14.25 20.05
CA ILE A 228 -6.90 -14.42 19.51
C ILE A 228 -5.97 -13.29 19.97
N LEU A 229 -6.43 -12.03 19.99
CA LEU A 229 -5.65 -10.89 20.51
C LEU A 229 -5.28 -11.05 22.00
N HIS A 230 -6.15 -11.69 22.78
CA HIS A 230 -5.86 -11.96 24.20
C HIS A 230 -4.90 -13.14 24.40
N ASP A 231 -5.04 -14.20 23.60
CA ASP A 231 -4.35 -15.48 23.83
C ASP A 231 -2.98 -15.56 23.13
N ASP A 232 -2.77 -14.83 22.04
CA ASP A 232 -1.55 -14.89 21.24
C ASP A 232 -0.65 -13.68 21.51
N LEU A 233 0.40 -13.90 22.31
CA LEU A 233 1.35 -12.86 22.73
C LEU A 233 2.15 -12.23 21.57
N ARG A 234 2.09 -12.81 20.37
CA ARG A 234 2.67 -12.21 19.16
C ARG A 234 1.89 -11.00 18.69
N LEU A 235 0.65 -10.84 19.14
CA LEU A 235 -0.28 -9.80 18.70
C LEU A 235 -0.42 -8.74 19.80
N SER A 236 -0.31 -7.46 19.43
CA SER A 236 -0.57 -6.34 20.34
C SER A 236 -1.09 -5.14 19.57
N TYR A 237 -1.80 -4.23 20.23
CA TYR A 237 -2.39 -3.08 19.55
C TYR A 237 -2.55 -1.86 20.43
N ILE A 238 -2.75 -0.72 19.78
CA ILE A 238 -3.26 0.51 20.37
C ILE A 238 -4.58 0.85 19.73
N ALA A 239 -5.61 0.94 20.57
CA ALA A 239 -6.94 1.32 20.15
C ALA A 239 -6.97 2.78 19.66
N TYR A 240 -7.83 3.07 18.70
CA TYR A 240 -8.18 4.45 18.35
C TYR A 240 -8.75 5.19 19.56
N GLN A 241 -8.19 6.36 19.84
CA GLN A 241 -8.66 7.29 20.86
C GLN A 241 -8.80 8.69 20.23
N TYR A 242 -9.95 9.32 20.44
CA TYR A 242 -10.34 10.58 19.79
C TYR A 242 -9.55 11.79 20.32
N ASP A 243 -9.10 11.72 21.57
CA ASP A 243 -8.34 12.74 22.30
C ASP A 243 -6.85 12.37 22.44
N TYR A 244 -6.39 11.34 21.75
CA TYR A 244 -5.01 10.88 21.85
C TYR A 244 -4.03 11.95 21.35
N THR A 245 -3.17 12.41 22.25
CA THR A 245 -2.20 13.47 21.98
C THR A 245 -0.76 12.97 21.92
N ASN A 246 -0.48 11.74 22.37
CA ASN A 246 0.89 11.24 22.51
C ASN A 246 1.26 10.13 21.51
N ILE A 247 1.42 10.51 20.23
CA ILE A 247 1.84 9.59 19.15
C ILE A 247 3.12 8.83 19.51
N ALA A 248 4.11 9.51 20.08
CA ALA A 248 5.42 8.96 20.40
C ALA A 248 5.34 7.76 21.37
N GLU A 249 4.54 7.85 22.43
CA GLU A 249 4.34 6.73 23.37
C GLU A 249 3.72 5.53 22.67
N GLY A 250 2.73 5.76 21.82
CA GLY A 250 2.09 4.67 21.09
C GLY A 250 3.01 3.99 20.07
N VAL A 251 3.84 4.78 19.39
CA VAL A 251 4.86 4.24 18.50
C VAL A 251 5.93 3.48 19.29
N GLN A 252 6.36 3.99 20.45
CA GLN A 252 7.34 3.28 21.29
C GLN A 252 6.84 1.90 21.71
N LEU A 253 5.56 1.76 22.08
CA LEU A 253 4.96 0.46 22.37
C LEU A 253 5.00 -0.49 21.18
N ALA A 254 4.86 0.03 19.95
CA ALA A 254 4.99 -0.76 18.74
C ALA A 254 6.43 -1.25 18.57
N ILE A 255 7.40 -0.34 18.69
CA ILE A 255 8.83 -0.64 18.58
C ILE A 255 9.28 -1.66 19.64
N ASP A 256 8.81 -1.53 20.89
CA ASP A 256 9.15 -2.46 21.96
C ASP A 256 8.58 -3.88 21.73
N HIS A 257 7.52 -4.00 20.92
CA HIS A 257 6.84 -5.26 20.63
C HIS A 257 7.40 -5.98 19.40
N ILE A 258 8.01 -5.24 18.48
CA ILE A 258 8.51 -5.77 17.20
C ILE A 258 10.04 -5.74 17.13
N ASP A 259 10.60 -6.54 16.24
CA ASP A 259 11.99 -6.46 15.81
C ASP A 259 12.15 -5.31 14.80
N SER A 260 12.45 -4.10 15.31
CA SER A 260 12.63 -2.87 14.52
C SER A 260 13.81 -2.90 13.53
N THR A 261 14.61 -3.97 13.53
CA THR A 261 15.63 -4.21 12.50
C THR A 261 15.10 -5.00 11.30
N ASN A 262 13.94 -5.64 11.44
CA ASN A 262 13.35 -6.51 10.42
C ASN A 262 11.82 -6.55 10.53
N TYR A 263 11.18 -5.48 10.07
CA TYR A 263 9.73 -5.32 10.09
C TYR A 263 9.17 -4.81 8.75
N GLY A 264 7.90 -5.08 8.49
CA GLY A 264 7.11 -4.46 7.44
C GLY A 264 6.22 -3.34 7.99
N LEU A 265 5.95 -2.33 7.17
CA LEU A 265 5.00 -1.27 7.49
C LEU A 265 3.77 -1.36 6.58
N GLU A 266 2.61 -1.53 7.18
CA GLU A 266 1.32 -1.59 6.52
C GLU A 266 0.52 -0.34 6.87
N ILE A 267 -0.04 0.34 5.86
CA ILE A 267 -0.81 1.56 5.99
C ILE A 267 -2.16 1.34 5.31
N ASP A 268 -3.17 1.00 6.09
CA ASP A 268 -4.54 0.93 5.60
C ASP A 268 -5.18 2.32 5.62
N MET A 269 -5.56 2.81 4.45
CA MET A 269 -6.13 4.14 4.32
C MET A 269 -7.52 4.28 4.93
N ASP A 270 -8.20 3.19 5.31
CA ASP A 270 -9.46 3.23 6.03
C ASP A 270 -9.33 3.67 7.50
N VAL A 271 -8.09 3.72 8.03
CA VAL A 271 -7.79 4.30 9.35
C VAL A 271 -8.05 5.81 9.39
N VAL A 272 -8.03 6.48 8.23
CA VAL A 272 -8.19 7.93 8.12
C VAL A 272 -9.68 8.27 7.99
N ALA A 273 -10.15 9.16 8.87
CA ALA A 273 -11.54 9.63 8.88
C ALA A 273 -11.93 10.23 7.52
N ASN A 274 -13.06 9.76 6.99
CA ASN A 274 -13.64 10.16 5.70
C ASN A 274 -12.75 9.88 4.48
N PHE A 275 -11.64 9.16 4.61
CA PHE A 275 -10.82 8.84 3.46
C PHE A 275 -11.57 7.88 2.52
N PRO A 276 -11.56 8.11 1.19
CA PRO A 276 -12.22 7.20 0.25
C PRO A 276 -11.62 5.78 0.31
N SER A 277 -12.39 4.84 0.85
CA SER A 277 -12.05 3.42 0.95
C SER A 277 -13.31 2.54 0.93
N SER A 278 -13.14 1.22 0.82
CA SER A 278 -14.24 0.27 0.91
C SER A 278 -15.03 0.42 2.22
N ALA A 279 -14.32 0.51 3.35
CA ALA A 279 -14.84 0.61 4.71
C ALA A 279 -14.81 2.03 5.29
N GLN A 280 -14.94 3.06 4.44
CA GLN A 280 -14.90 4.47 4.82
C GLN A 280 -15.74 4.77 6.07
N SER A 281 -15.10 5.36 7.08
CA SER A 281 -15.71 5.74 8.35
C SER A 281 -15.63 7.25 8.58
N PRO A 282 -16.63 7.90 9.19
CA PRO A 282 -16.53 9.30 9.58
C PRO A 282 -15.57 9.54 10.75
N ILE A 283 -15.09 8.47 11.41
CA ILE A 283 -14.24 8.50 12.60
C ILE A 283 -12.95 7.74 12.30
N GLY A 284 -11.82 8.32 12.70
CA GLY A 284 -10.49 7.79 12.45
C GLY A 284 -9.43 8.88 12.63
N PHE A 285 -8.21 8.62 12.16
CA PHE A 285 -7.14 9.60 12.17
C PHE A 285 -7.43 10.76 11.21
N SER A 286 -6.85 11.92 11.50
CA SER A 286 -6.61 12.90 10.43
C SER A 286 -5.43 12.43 9.58
N ILE A 287 -5.36 12.86 8.32
CA ILE A 287 -4.21 12.56 7.46
C ILE A 287 -2.88 13.02 8.09
N GLU A 288 -2.89 14.16 8.78
CA GLU A 288 -1.72 14.68 9.49
C GLU A 288 -1.30 13.80 10.68
N ARG A 289 -2.26 13.19 11.38
CA ARG A 289 -1.95 12.21 12.43
C ARG A 289 -1.31 10.96 11.84
N LEU A 290 -1.84 10.44 10.74
CA LEU A 290 -1.24 9.31 10.02
C LEU A 290 0.20 9.63 9.59
N ARG A 291 0.43 10.76 8.93
CA ARG A 291 1.76 11.19 8.48
C ARG A 291 2.76 11.30 9.64
N LYS A 292 2.34 11.89 10.77
CA LYS A 292 3.16 11.97 11.98
C LYS A 292 3.45 10.60 12.57
N THR A 293 2.48 9.70 12.63
CA THR A 293 2.69 8.32 13.11
C THR A 293 3.69 7.58 12.23
N VAL A 294 3.55 7.65 10.91
CA VAL A 294 4.51 7.03 9.96
C VAL A 294 5.90 7.61 10.16
N LYS A 295 6.02 8.94 10.18
CA LYS A 295 7.30 9.62 10.40
C LYS A 295 7.97 9.18 11.70
N GLU A 296 7.22 9.18 12.82
CA GLU A 296 7.74 8.76 14.12
C GLU A 296 8.24 7.31 14.07
N ILE A 297 7.46 6.37 13.48
CA ILE A 297 7.88 4.97 13.32
C ILE A 297 9.24 4.89 12.59
N LEU A 298 9.40 5.63 11.49
CA LEU A 298 10.64 5.62 10.72
C LEU A 298 11.81 6.25 11.49
N GLU A 299 11.56 7.29 12.29
CA GLU A 299 12.60 7.99 13.06
C GLU A 299 13.09 7.21 14.29
N VAL A 300 12.22 6.43 14.94
CA VAL A 300 12.57 5.70 16.17
C VAL A 300 12.93 4.23 15.96
N SER A 301 12.65 3.66 14.78
CA SER A 301 13.06 2.29 14.46
C SER A 301 14.58 2.20 14.28
N ASP A 302 15.16 1.04 14.60
CA ASP A 302 16.60 0.81 14.43
C ASP A 302 17.03 0.82 12.95
N GLU A 303 16.16 0.36 12.05
CA GLU A 303 16.37 0.32 10.60
C GLU A 303 15.08 0.75 9.87
N MET A 304 15.20 1.06 8.57
CA MET A 304 14.03 1.28 7.71
C MET A 304 13.21 -0.02 7.55
N PRO A 305 11.88 0.07 7.36
CA PRO A 305 11.05 -1.11 7.13
C PRO A 305 11.49 -1.83 5.86
N ARG A 306 11.38 -3.15 5.85
CA ARG A 306 11.77 -4.00 4.72
C ARG A 306 10.83 -3.86 3.52
N TYR A 307 9.62 -3.36 3.75
CA TYR A 307 8.66 -2.94 2.74
C TYR A 307 7.67 -1.94 3.36
N ILE A 308 7.02 -1.15 2.50
CA ILE A 308 5.87 -0.33 2.89
C ILE A 308 4.70 -0.65 1.95
N HIS A 309 3.52 -0.98 2.47
CA HIS A 309 2.31 -1.19 1.69
C HIS A 309 1.25 -0.17 2.08
N ILE A 310 0.75 0.59 1.11
CA ILE A 310 -0.39 1.51 1.29
C ILE A 310 -1.60 0.95 0.56
N CYS A 311 -2.63 0.49 1.29
CA CYS A 311 -3.74 -0.30 0.77
C CYS A 311 -5.12 0.39 0.90
N GLU A 312 -6.15 -0.24 0.32
CA GLU A 312 -7.60 0.06 0.48
C GLU A 312 -8.10 1.44 0.01
N ALA A 313 -7.20 2.35 -0.38
CA ALA A 313 -7.57 3.63 -1.00
C ALA A 313 -8.45 3.40 -2.24
N ALA A 314 -9.66 3.93 -2.25
CA ALA A 314 -10.64 3.75 -3.33
C ALA A 314 -11.07 5.11 -3.91
N PRO A 315 -10.33 5.65 -4.90
CA PRO A 315 -10.59 6.95 -5.54
C PRO A 315 -12.05 7.19 -5.97
N ILE A 316 -12.76 6.14 -6.39
CA ILE A 316 -14.15 6.18 -6.85
C ILE A 316 -15.14 6.75 -5.80
N TYR A 317 -14.80 6.70 -4.51
CA TYR A 317 -15.66 7.21 -3.43
C TYR A 317 -15.34 8.65 -2.99
N GLY A 318 -14.41 9.32 -3.65
CA GLY A 318 -14.09 10.71 -3.37
C GLY A 318 -13.60 11.46 -4.61
N TYR A 319 -12.67 12.39 -4.40
CA TYR A 319 -11.98 13.07 -5.49
C TYR A 319 -10.68 12.32 -5.81
N PRO A 320 -10.53 11.70 -7.00
CA PRO A 320 -9.35 10.90 -7.31
C PRO A 320 -8.02 11.64 -7.12
N ASN A 321 -7.97 12.93 -7.47
CA ASN A 321 -6.79 13.77 -7.27
C ASN A 321 -6.45 13.96 -5.77
N GLN A 322 -7.44 14.07 -4.89
CA GLN A 322 -7.17 14.20 -3.44
C GLN A 322 -6.64 12.89 -2.86
N VAL A 323 -7.20 11.75 -3.26
CA VAL A 323 -6.69 10.43 -2.87
C VAL A 323 -5.27 10.27 -3.36
N GLY A 324 -5.02 10.52 -4.65
CA GLY A 324 -3.70 10.47 -5.25
C GLY A 324 -2.68 11.35 -4.54
N LYS A 325 -3.03 12.60 -4.22
CA LYS A 325 -2.16 13.52 -3.46
C LYS A 325 -1.85 13.01 -2.07
N ALA A 326 -2.82 12.46 -1.35
CA ALA A 326 -2.56 11.90 -0.02
C ALA A 326 -1.56 10.74 -0.08
N LEU A 327 -1.75 9.80 -1.01
CA LEU A 327 -0.83 8.68 -1.24
C LEU A 327 0.56 9.18 -1.67
N ALA A 328 0.61 10.14 -2.60
CA ALA A 328 1.86 10.71 -3.10
C ALA A 328 2.65 11.42 -1.99
N ASN A 329 1.98 12.15 -1.08
CA ASN A 329 2.66 12.80 0.04
C ASN A 329 3.18 11.79 1.06
N LEU A 330 2.44 10.72 1.36
CA LEU A 330 2.93 9.65 2.25
C LEU A 330 4.24 9.02 1.73
N VAL A 331 4.32 8.78 0.41
CA VAL A 331 5.55 8.26 -0.22
C VAL A 331 6.64 9.33 -0.28
N ASN A 332 6.30 10.57 -0.60
CA ASN A 332 7.29 11.65 -0.73
C ASN A 332 7.87 12.12 0.62
N ASP A 333 7.17 11.85 1.73
CA ASP A 333 7.64 12.09 3.09
C ASP A 333 8.73 11.09 3.53
N LEU A 334 8.97 10.01 2.78
CA LEU A 334 10.06 9.07 3.05
C LEU A 334 11.43 9.79 2.94
N PRO A 335 12.39 9.46 3.83
CA PRO A 335 13.67 10.17 3.90
C PRO A 335 14.50 10.02 2.63
#